data_AF-A0A2R6LD27-F1
#
_entry.id   AF-A0A2R6LD27-F1
#
_cell.length_a   1.000
_cell.length_b   1.000
_cell.length_c   1.000
_cell.angle_alpha   90.00
_cell.angle_beta   90.00
_cell.angle_gamma   90.00
#
_symmetry.space_group_name_H-M   'P 1'
#
loop_
_entity.id
_entity.type
_entity.pdbx_description
1 polymer ?
#
loop_
_entity_poly.entity_id
_entity_poly.type
_entity_poly.pdbx_seq_one_letter_code
_entity_poly.pdbx_strand_id
1 'polypeptide(L)'
;MTRTPLPARSERLGAESLDSLALSSPASWPAAVLPGGLTPSDALAWTAILAFLAGAALLAFDRERAGRGTTAAAWVVFAGFWLSVFPVFAFEMHSIVEGVGSLVAVPLCLHAAALTARDAPATPDLLTLSRAVALMGLLYLPVETVPVVRRTLVETVAVQAHALMTVAGYEPVFTAGPEYGYRSRFVFPVGETHYSTYIVTACTGIGSIAVFGGLVAAVRAPLRRRLAAAAGAVAVVWVLNVLRNAFISVAYGHQWFRVDPLVAAATALTGESAGYASFFVADRVLAQGLAVVALVGITVGVLRVVPELLSTVEGALYVATRRRTDLGETLGIDGPDPDAVADGGRTARDADDPESDEDGRSGGGRE
;
A
#
# COMPACT_ATOMS: atom_id res chain seq x y z
N MET A 1 38.19 -38.05 59.73
CA MET A 1 36.93 -37.55 59.15
C MET A 1 37.28 -36.57 58.03
N THR A 2 37.40 -37.10 56.82
CA THR A 2 37.72 -36.39 55.58
C THR A 2 36.43 -35.78 54.99
N ARG A 3 36.36 -34.46 54.83
CA ARG A 3 35.33 -33.79 54.03
C ARG A 3 35.87 -33.52 52.63
N THR A 4 35.29 -34.21 51.66
CA THR A 4 35.45 -33.99 50.21
C THR A 4 34.86 -32.62 49.82
N PRO A 5 35.51 -31.80 48.97
CA PRO A 5 34.86 -30.65 48.36
C PRO A 5 34.07 -31.09 47.11
N LEU A 6 32.84 -30.58 46.99
CA LEU A 6 31.99 -30.73 45.80
C LEU A 6 32.56 -29.89 44.64
N PRO A 7 32.52 -30.38 43.38
CA PRO A 7 33.03 -29.62 42.24
C PRO A 7 32.05 -28.52 41.81
N ALA A 8 32.60 -27.34 41.53
CA ALA A 8 31.90 -26.24 40.88
C ALA A 8 31.52 -26.61 39.45
N ARG A 9 30.22 -26.76 39.18
CA ARG A 9 29.69 -26.94 37.83
C ARG A 9 29.54 -25.57 37.19
N SER A 10 30.47 -25.23 36.29
CA SER A 10 30.32 -24.08 35.40
C SER A 10 29.20 -24.39 34.39
N GLU A 11 27.98 -23.92 34.65
CA GLU A 11 26.94 -23.91 33.63
C GLU A 11 27.30 -22.83 32.59
N ARG A 12 27.82 -23.29 31.45
CA ARG A 12 27.77 -22.53 30.20
C ARG A 12 26.28 -22.37 29.87
N LEU A 13 25.73 -21.20 30.18
CA LEU A 13 24.48 -20.73 29.58
C LEU A 13 24.76 -20.54 28.08
N GLY A 14 24.39 -21.55 27.30
CA GLY A 14 24.51 -21.53 25.84
C GLY A 14 23.60 -20.45 25.25
N ALA A 15 24.03 -19.88 24.12
CA ALA A 15 23.30 -18.88 23.35
C ALA A 15 21.84 -19.28 23.02
N GLU A 16 21.51 -20.56 23.10
CA GLU A 16 20.16 -21.11 22.88
C GLU A 16 19.13 -20.67 23.94
N SER A 17 19.53 -20.31 25.17
CA SER A 17 18.57 -19.91 26.21
C SER A 17 18.09 -18.45 26.11
N LEU A 18 18.77 -17.62 25.32
CA LEU A 18 18.38 -16.22 25.10
C LEU A 18 17.41 -16.08 23.92
N ASP A 19 17.42 -17.02 22.97
CA ASP A 19 16.41 -17.11 21.91
C ASP A 19 15.02 -17.47 22.49
N SER A 20 14.96 -18.22 23.59
CA SER A 20 13.70 -18.64 24.23
C SER A 20 12.96 -17.53 25.01
N LEU A 21 13.54 -16.34 25.17
CA LEU A 21 12.90 -15.21 25.86
C LEU A 21 12.40 -14.12 24.89
N ALA A 22 12.64 -14.28 23.59
CA ALA A 22 12.05 -13.44 22.56
C ALA A 22 10.67 -14.00 22.17
N LEU A 23 9.62 -13.42 22.76
CA LEU A 23 8.23 -13.42 22.25
C LEU A 23 7.60 -14.79 21.98
N SER A 24 7.45 -15.63 23.01
CA SER A 24 6.38 -16.64 23.00
C SER A 24 5.05 -15.96 23.34
N SER A 25 4.37 -15.38 22.35
CA SER A 25 2.96 -15.02 22.48
C SER A 25 2.12 -16.30 22.32
N PRO A 26 1.37 -16.76 23.34
CA PRO A 26 0.71 -18.06 23.32
C PRO A 26 -0.66 -18.05 22.63
N ALA A 27 -0.98 -17.02 21.86
CA ALA A 27 -2.26 -16.86 21.17
C ALA A 27 -2.07 -16.66 19.66
N SER A 28 -1.35 -17.56 18.99
CA SER A 28 -1.56 -17.75 17.56
C SER A 28 -2.93 -18.40 17.40
N TRP A 29 -3.92 -17.67 16.91
CA TRP A 29 -5.17 -18.28 16.48
C TRP A 29 -4.83 -19.42 15.51
N PRO A 30 -5.48 -20.60 15.60
CA PRO A 30 -5.22 -21.65 14.64
C PRO A 30 -5.62 -21.15 13.26
N ALA A 31 -4.65 -20.69 12.48
CA ALA A 31 -4.85 -20.34 11.09
C ALA A 31 -5.18 -21.63 10.36
N ALA A 32 -6.46 -21.82 10.03
CA ALA A 32 -6.88 -22.94 9.20
C ALA A 32 -6.21 -22.79 7.82
N VAL A 33 -5.12 -23.52 7.59
CA VAL A 33 -4.42 -23.50 6.31
C VAL A 33 -5.23 -24.29 5.30
N LEU A 34 -5.71 -23.62 4.25
CA LEU A 34 -6.46 -24.21 3.15
C LEU A 34 -5.50 -24.93 2.17
N PRO A 35 -6.03 -25.82 1.30
CA PRO A 35 -5.24 -26.44 0.25
C PRO A 35 -4.45 -25.40 -0.56
N GLY A 36 -3.15 -25.63 -0.75
CA GLY A 36 -2.24 -24.67 -1.41
C GLY A 36 -1.53 -23.71 -0.47
N GLY A 37 -1.72 -23.81 0.85
CA GLY A 37 -0.99 -23.00 1.83
C GLY A 37 -1.59 -21.62 2.09
N LEU A 38 -2.82 -21.37 1.63
CA LEU A 38 -3.52 -20.10 1.81
C LEU A 38 -4.21 -20.04 3.18
N THR A 39 -4.20 -18.87 3.80
CA THR A 39 -5.06 -18.59 4.95
C THR A 39 -6.51 -18.33 4.49
N PRO A 40 -7.51 -18.40 5.38
CA PRO A 40 -8.89 -18.04 5.03
C PRO A 40 -9.01 -16.59 4.56
N SER A 41 -8.23 -15.67 5.15
CA SER A 41 -8.13 -14.28 4.72
C SER A 41 -7.54 -14.15 3.30
N ASP A 42 -6.52 -14.94 2.95
CA ASP A 42 -5.96 -14.91 1.59
C ASP A 42 -6.97 -15.40 0.56
N ALA A 43 -7.73 -16.45 0.88
CA ALA A 43 -8.77 -16.97 0.02
C ALA A 43 -9.91 -15.94 -0.18
N LEU A 44 -10.32 -15.24 0.88
CA LEU A 44 -11.28 -14.14 0.79
C LEU A 44 -10.75 -12.99 -0.07
N ALA A 45 -9.48 -12.61 0.10
CA ALA A 45 -8.84 -11.57 -0.69
C ALA A 45 -8.84 -11.94 -2.19
N TRP A 46 -8.33 -13.12 -2.54
CA TRP A 46 -8.33 -13.59 -3.93
C TRP A 46 -9.74 -13.68 -4.50
N THR A 47 -10.71 -14.17 -3.73
CA THR A 47 -12.11 -14.23 -4.16
C THR A 47 -12.68 -12.85 -4.48
N ALA A 48 -12.43 -11.86 -3.61
CA ALA A 48 -12.87 -10.48 -3.85
C ALA A 48 -12.23 -9.89 -5.12
N ILE A 49 -10.91 -10.06 -5.28
CA ILE A 49 -10.17 -9.54 -6.43
C ILE A 49 -10.65 -10.17 -7.74
N LEU A 50 -10.79 -11.50 -7.78
CA LEU A 50 -11.31 -12.22 -8.95
C LEU A 50 -12.77 -11.83 -9.25
N ALA A 51 -13.60 -11.59 -8.23
CA ALA A 51 -14.97 -11.12 -8.40
C ALA A 51 -15.02 -9.70 -8.98
N PHE A 52 -14.15 -8.79 -8.54
CA PHE A 52 -14.03 -7.45 -9.15
C PHE A 52 -13.60 -7.52 -10.61
N LEU A 53 -12.63 -8.38 -10.94
CA LEU A 53 -12.20 -8.60 -12.33
C LEU A 53 -13.33 -9.19 -13.18
N ALA A 54 -14.08 -10.16 -12.65
CA ALA A 54 -15.23 -10.73 -13.33
C ALA A 54 -16.32 -9.67 -13.57
N GLY A 55 -16.60 -8.81 -12.58
CA GLY A 55 -17.51 -7.68 -12.73
C GLY A 55 -17.06 -6.73 -13.85
N ALA A 56 -15.77 -6.38 -13.87
CA ALA A 56 -15.18 -5.54 -14.91
C ALA A 56 -15.25 -6.18 -16.31
N ALA A 57 -14.98 -7.49 -16.41
CA ALA A 57 -15.08 -8.22 -17.67
C ALA A 57 -16.52 -8.27 -18.19
N LEU A 58 -17.50 -8.54 -17.32
CA LEU A 58 -18.92 -8.53 -17.68
C LEU A 58 -19.37 -7.16 -18.22
N LEU A 59 -18.89 -6.07 -17.62
CA LEU A 59 -19.13 -4.71 -18.11
C LEU A 59 -18.49 -4.45 -19.47
N ALA A 60 -17.31 -5.02 -19.73
CA ALA A 60 -16.64 -4.92 -21.03
C ALA A 60 -17.35 -5.71 -22.16
N PHE A 61 -18.19 -6.69 -21.80
CA PHE A 61 -19.03 -7.46 -22.72
C PHE A 61 -20.50 -6.98 -22.73
N ASP A 62 -20.75 -5.71 -22.39
CA ASP A 62 -22.07 -5.06 -22.38
C ASP A 62 -23.13 -5.77 -21.52
N ARG A 63 -22.71 -6.53 -20.50
CA ARG A 63 -23.61 -7.19 -19.53
C ARG A 63 -23.80 -6.34 -18.28
N GLU A 64 -24.32 -5.12 -18.46
CA GLU A 64 -24.36 -4.10 -17.40
C GLU A 64 -24.96 -4.58 -16.08
N ARG A 65 -26.16 -5.17 -16.12
CA ARG A 65 -26.86 -5.63 -14.90
C ARG A 65 -26.07 -6.72 -14.16
N ALA A 66 -25.51 -7.67 -14.89
CA ALA A 66 -24.70 -8.74 -14.32
C ALA A 66 -23.38 -8.19 -13.77
N GLY A 67 -22.66 -7.38 -14.56
CA GLY A 67 -21.38 -6.80 -14.17
C GLY A 67 -21.47 -5.91 -12.93
N ARG A 68 -22.51 -5.08 -12.84
CA ARG A 68 -22.80 -4.28 -11.63
C ARG A 68 -23.15 -5.16 -10.43
N GLY A 69 -24.00 -6.17 -10.62
CA GLY A 69 -24.35 -7.12 -9.57
C GLY A 69 -23.14 -7.86 -9.01
N THR A 70 -22.26 -8.36 -9.90
CA THR A 70 -21.00 -9.02 -9.53
C THR A 70 -20.04 -8.06 -8.82
N THR A 71 -19.94 -6.80 -9.28
CA THR A 71 -19.10 -5.78 -8.62
C THR A 71 -19.61 -5.45 -7.22
N ALA A 72 -20.93 -5.33 -7.04
CA ALA A 72 -21.51 -5.11 -5.71
C ALA A 72 -21.28 -6.31 -4.78
N ALA A 73 -21.40 -7.55 -5.28
CA ALA A 73 -21.09 -8.75 -4.52
C ALA A 73 -19.60 -8.79 -4.12
N ALA A 74 -18.69 -8.40 -5.02
CA ALA A 74 -17.25 -8.32 -4.73
C ALA A 74 -16.95 -7.37 -3.56
N TRP A 75 -17.61 -6.20 -3.48
CA TRP A 75 -17.51 -5.30 -2.33
C TRP A 75 -17.98 -5.93 -1.02
N VAL A 76 -19.03 -6.77 -1.04
CA VAL A 76 -19.48 -7.50 0.15
C VAL A 76 -18.45 -8.53 0.59
N VAL A 77 -17.88 -9.29 -0.35
CA VAL A 77 -16.78 -10.24 -0.03
C VAL A 77 -15.57 -9.50 0.51
N PHE A 78 -15.24 -8.34 -0.06
CA PHE A 78 -14.13 -7.50 0.40
C PHE A 78 -14.36 -6.93 1.80
N ALA A 79 -15.61 -6.61 2.17
CA ALA A 79 -15.97 -6.29 3.55
C ALA A 79 -15.71 -7.48 4.49
N GLY A 80 -16.05 -8.70 4.06
CA GLY A 80 -15.74 -9.93 4.80
C GLY A 80 -14.24 -10.16 4.98
N PHE A 81 -13.44 -9.89 3.94
CA PHE A 81 -11.98 -9.93 4.02
C PHE A 81 -11.46 -8.97 5.11
N TRP A 82 -11.84 -7.68 5.08
CA TRP A 82 -11.40 -6.70 6.06
C TRP A 82 -11.83 -7.06 7.49
N LEU A 83 -13.03 -7.60 7.66
CA LEU A 83 -13.49 -8.09 8.96
C LEU A 83 -12.66 -9.29 9.44
N SER A 84 -12.23 -10.18 8.54
CA SER A 84 -11.45 -11.37 8.88
C SER A 84 -10.03 -11.05 9.35
N VAL A 85 -9.41 -9.98 8.84
CA VAL A 85 -8.04 -9.56 9.21
C VAL A 85 -8.00 -8.67 10.45
N PHE A 86 -9.14 -8.12 10.89
CA PHE A 86 -9.22 -7.28 12.07
C PHE A 86 -8.63 -7.92 13.34
N PRO A 87 -8.94 -9.19 13.70
CA PRO A 87 -8.38 -9.80 14.91
C PRO A 87 -6.85 -9.88 14.87
N VAL A 88 -6.28 -10.16 13.70
CA VAL A 88 -4.82 -10.23 13.51
C VAL A 88 -4.20 -8.85 13.73
N PHE A 89 -4.73 -7.81 13.08
CA PHE A 89 -4.22 -6.45 13.27
C PHE A 89 -4.35 -5.94 14.70
N ALA A 90 -5.49 -6.18 15.34
CA ALA A 90 -5.80 -5.65 16.66
C ALA A 90 -5.07 -6.40 17.78
N PHE A 91 -4.99 -7.74 17.70
CA PHE A 91 -4.56 -8.58 18.82
C PHE A 91 -3.20 -9.24 18.61
N GLU A 92 -2.77 -9.50 17.38
CA GLU A 92 -1.47 -10.12 17.12
C GLU A 92 -0.41 -9.06 16.79
N MET A 93 -0.73 -8.11 15.90
CA MET A 93 0.21 -7.07 15.49
C MET A 93 0.15 -5.81 16.37
N HIS A 94 -0.82 -5.73 17.29
CA HIS A 94 -1.04 -4.59 18.18
C HIS A 94 -1.07 -3.23 17.44
N SER A 95 -1.60 -3.24 16.22
CA SER A 95 -1.61 -2.09 15.31
C SER A 95 -2.98 -1.41 15.36
N ILE A 96 -3.09 -0.34 16.15
CA ILE A 96 -4.34 0.43 16.30
C ILE A 96 -4.80 0.97 14.95
N VAL A 97 -3.87 1.50 14.15
CA VAL A 97 -4.18 2.12 12.85
C VAL A 97 -4.76 1.08 11.89
N GLU A 98 -4.14 -0.08 11.77
CA GLU A 98 -4.61 -1.12 10.84
C GLU A 98 -5.89 -1.79 11.34
N GLY A 99 -6.01 -2.03 12.65
CA GLY A 99 -7.23 -2.61 13.23
C GLY A 99 -8.44 -1.70 13.10
N VAL A 100 -8.29 -0.39 13.38
CA VAL A 100 -9.36 0.58 13.15
C VAL A 100 -9.64 0.74 11.66
N GLY A 101 -8.59 0.80 10.84
CA GLY A 101 -8.71 0.89 9.39
C GLY A 101 -9.51 -0.27 8.78
N SER A 102 -9.24 -1.50 9.20
CA SER A 102 -9.98 -2.68 8.74
C SER A 102 -11.44 -2.64 9.19
N LEU A 103 -11.74 -2.19 10.42
CA LEU A 103 -13.12 -2.04 10.88
C LEU A 103 -13.88 -0.96 10.11
N VAL A 104 -13.24 0.18 9.82
CA VAL A 104 -13.84 1.27 9.03
C VAL A 104 -14.04 0.85 7.58
N ALA A 105 -13.15 0.01 7.03
CA ALA A 105 -13.28 -0.51 5.68
C ALA A 105 -14.56 -1.35 5.49
N VAL A 106 -15.03 -2.07 6.52
CA VAL A 106 -16.25 -2.90 6.45
C VAL A 106 -17.49 -2.08 6.04
N PRO A 107 -17.95 -1.05 6.79
CA PRO A 107 -19.11 -0.27 6.42
C PRO A 107 -18.91 0.50 5.10
N LEU A 108 -17.69 0.96 4.80
CA LEU A 108 -17.40 1.63 3.53
C LEU A 108 -17.56 0.69 2.33
N CYS A 109 -17.07 -0.54 2.43
CA CYS A 109 -17.24 -1.57 1.40
C CYS A 109 -18.72 -1.92 1.21
N LEU A 110 -19.47 -2.12 2.30
CA LEU A 110 -20.91 -2.37 2.23
C LEU A 110 -21.67 -1.17 1.63
N HIS A 111 -21.22 0.06 1.91
CA HIS A 111 -21.81 1.25 1.31
C HIS A 111 -21.53 1.34 -0.19
N ALA A 112 -20.29 1.08 -0.63
CA ALA A 112 -19.93 1.00 -2.04
C ALA A 112 -20.72 -0.10 -2.78
N ALA A 113 -20.92 -1.25 -2.14
CA ALA A 113 -21.77 -2.32 -2.66
C ALA A 113 -23.21 -1.83 -2.91
N ALA A 114 -23.80 -1.15 -1.91
CA ALA A 114 -25.17 -0.65 -1.99
C ALA A 114 -25.34 0.44 -3.07
N LEU A 115 -24.39 1.36 -3.18
CA LEU A 115 -24.40 2.41 -4.20
C LEU A 115 -24.30 1.81 -5.62
N THR A 116 -23.38 0.86 -5.81
CA THR A 116 -23.18 0.16 -7.10
C THR A 116 -24.42 -0.65 -7.49
N ALA A 117 -25.01 -1.38 -6.54
CA ALA A 117 -26.21 -2.18 -6.77
C ALA A 117 -27.44 -1.34 -7.14
N ARG A 118 -27.56 -0.13 -6.58
CA ARG A 118 -28.71 0.76 -6.78
C ARG A 118 -28.56 1.75 -7.94
N ASP A 119 -27.42 1.74 -8.63
CA ASP A 119 -27.12 2.68 -9.71
C ASP A 119 -27.09 4.14 -9.23
N ALA A 120 -26.44 4.38 -8.09
CA ALA A 120 -26.31 5.73 -7.58
C ALA A 120 -25.54 6.62 -8.57
N PRO A 121 -25.68 7.96 -8.51
CA PRO A 121 -24.99 8.87 -9.42
C PRO A 121 -23.46 8.76 -9.45
N ALA A 122 -22.83 8.18 -8.42
CA ALA A 122 -21.39 7.92 -8.34
C ALA A 122 -20.97 6.54 -8.90
N THR A 123 -21.90 5.78 -9.49
CA THR A 123 -21.63 4.42 -9.98
C THR A 123 -20.50 4.37 -11.02
N PRO A 124 -20.40 5.27 -12.00
CA PRO A 124 -19.28 5.25 -12.95
C PRO A 124 -17.90 5.35 -12.27
N ASP A 125 -17.79 6.21 -11.26
CA ASP A 125 -16.56 6.40 -10.49
C ASP A 125 -16.28 5.16 -9.62
N LEU A 126 -17.32 4.59 -9.00
CA LEU A 126 -17.23 3.36 -8.21
C LEU A 126 -16.81 2.15 -9.05
N LEU A 127 -17.27 2.05 -10.30
CA LEU A 127 -16.84 0.99 -11.21
C LEU A 127 -15.37 1.17 -11.61
N THR A 128 -14.89 2.41 -11.70
CA THR A 128 -13.46 2.70 -11.91
C THR A 128 -12.63 2.37 -10.67
N LEU A 129 -13.10 2.76 -9.49
CA LEU A 129 -12.51 2.42 -8.20
C LEU A 129 -12.45 0.90 -7.98
N SER A 130 -13.51 0.18 -8.34
CA SER A 130 -13.57 -1.29 -8.23
C SER A 130 -12.51 -1.97 -9.12
N ARG A 131 -12.30 -1.43 -10.34
CA ARG A 131 -11.22 -1.87 -11.23
C ARG A 131 -9.84 -1.53 -10.64
N ALA A 132 -9.69 -0.36 -10.02
CA ALA A 132 -8.46 -0.01 -9.32
C ALA A 132 -8.15 -1.00 -8.19
N VAL A 133 -9.11 -1.28 -7.31
CA VAL A 133 -8.96 -2.26 -6.22
C VAL A 133 -8.57 -3.64 -6.75
N ALA A 134 -9.19 -4.09 -7.86
CA ALA A 134 -8.83 -5.35 -8.50
C ALA A 134 -7.36 -5.37 -8.96
N LEU A 135 -6.91 -4.32 -9.64
CA LEU A 135 -5.55 -4.19 -10.15
C LEU A 135 -4.54 -4.02 -9.02
N MET A 136 -4.89 -3.29 -7.95
CA MET A 136 -4.11 -3.21 -6.71
C MET A 136 -3.90 -4.60 -6.12
N GLY A 137 -4.97 -5.39 -5.99
CA GLY A 137 -4.92 -6.75 -5.48
C GLY A 137 -4.08 -7.69 -6.35
N LEU A 138 -4.18 -7.56 -7.68
CA LEU A 138 -3.33 -8.32 -8.61
C LEU A 138 -1.84 -7.99 -8.48
N LEU A 139 -1.48 -6.76 -8.11
CA LEU A 139 -0.10 -6.38 -7.85
C LEU A 139 0.39 -6.86 -6.48
N TYR A 140 -0.47 -6.79 -5.45
CA TYR A 140 -0.11 -7.08 -4.06
C TYR A 140 -0.15 -8.58 -3.73
N LEU A 141 -1.25 -9.29 -4.06
CA LEU A 141 -1.49 -10.65 -3.59
C LEU A 141 -0.44 -11.69 -4.04
N PRO A 142 0.17 -11.61 -5.24
CA PRO A 142 1.27 -12.49 -5.59
C PRO A 142 2.47 -12.37 -4.63
N VAL A 143 2.76 -11.17 -4.15
CA VAL A 143 3.83 -10.95 -3.16
C VAL A 143 3.44 -11.56 -1.81
N GLU A 144 2.18 -11.46 -1.43
CA GLU A 144 1.69 -12.02 -0.17
C GLU A 144 1.60 -13.55 -0.18
N THR A 145 1.20 -14.14 -1.31
CA THR A 145 0.81 -15.56 -1.35
C THR A 145 1.81 -16.46 -2.08
N VAL A 146 2.74 -15.92 -2.88
CA VAL A 146 3.74 -16.71 -3.60
C VAL A 146 5.13 -16.54 -2.97
N PRO A 147 5.67 -17.56 -2.26
CA PRO A 147 6.91 -17.44 -1.50
C PRO A 147 8.12 -17.00 -2.33
N VAL A 148 8.21 -17.41 -3.59
CA VAL A 148 9.31 -17.02 -4.48
C VAL A 148 9.26 -15.52 -4.80
N VAL A 149 8.07 -14.98 -5.06
CA VAL A 149 7.87 -13.55 -5.32
C VAL A 149 8.16 -12.75 -4.06
N ARG A 150 7.62 -13.19 -2.91
CA ARG A 150 7.87 -12.57 -1.61
C ARG A 150 9.35 -12.51 -1.27
N ARG A 151 10.04 -13.65 -1.33
CA ARG A 151 11.47 -13.76 -1.03
C ARG A 151 12.28 -12.82 -1.91
N THR A 152 12.05 -12.87 -3.22
CA THR A 152 12.79 -12.04 -4.18
C THR A 152 12.64 -10.57 -3.85
N LEU A 153 11.43 -10.12 -3.55
CA LEU A 153 11.17 -8.72 -3.23
C LEU A 153 11.82 -8.30 -1.90
N VAL A 154 11.59 -9.07 -0.84
CA VAL A 154 12.13 -8.79 0.51
C VAL A 154 13.66 -8.78 0.50
N GLU A 155 14.28 -9.79 -0.10
CA GLU A 155 15.75 -9.87 -0.17
C GLU A 155 16.35 -8.78 -1.06
N THR A 156 15.68 -8.40 -2.15
CA THR A 156 16.13 -7.29 -3.00
C THR A 156 16.16 -5.97 -2.23
N VAL A 157 15.07 -5.65 -1.51
CA VAL A 157 15.01 -4.44 -0.69
C VAL A 157 16.03 -4.51 0.44
N ALA A 158 16.22 -5.67 1.07
CA ALA A 158 17.21 -5.83 2.13
C ALA A 158 18.65 -5.65 1.63
N VAL A 159 18.99 -6.20 0.46
CA VAL A 159 20.31 -6.03 -0.18
C VAL A 159 20.55 -4.56 -0.52
N GLN A 160 19.55 -3.85 -1.06
CA GLN A 160 19.69 -2.44 -1.39
C GLN A 160 19.82 -1.55 -0.15
N ALA A 161 19.05 -1.83 0.91
CA ALA A 161 19.19 -1.15 2.19
C ALA A 161 20.57 -1.41 2.81
N HIS A 162 21.05 -2.66 2.76
CA HIS A 162 22.40 -3.01 3.20
C HIS A 162 23.47 -2.24 2.44
N ALA A 163 23.40 -2.25 1.10
CA ALA A 163 24.34 -1.53 0.25
C ALA A 163 24.38 -0.02 0.58
N LEU A 164 23.20 0.58 0.78
CA LEU A 164 23.10 1.98 1.18
C LEU A 164 23.73 2.23 2.57
N MET A 165 23.50 1.36 3.54
CA MET A 165 24.14 1.44 4.86
C MET A 165 25.67 1.34 4.76
N THR A 166 26.19 0.40 3.96
CA THR A 166 27.63 0.24 3.71
C THR A 166 28.23 1.47 3.06
N VAL A 167 27.58 2.05 2.05
CA VAL A 167 28.02 3.31 1.42
C VAL A 167 28.03 4.47 2.43
N ALA A 168 27.10 4.48 3.38
CA ALA A 168 27.06 5.46 4.47
C ALA A 168 28.07 5.17 5.61
N GLY A 169 28.89 4.12 5.49
CA GLY A 169 29.94 3.78 6.47
C GLY A 169 29.49 2.85 7.61
N TYR A 170 28.32 2.23 7.49
CA TYR A 170 27.80 1.27 8.48
C TYR A 170 27.96 -0.17 7.98
N GLU A 171 28.47 -1.05 8.84
CA GLU A 171 28.70 -2.47 8.51
C GLU A 171 27.89 -3.41 9.43
N PRO A 172 26.55 -3.45 9.29
CA PRO A 172 25.76 -4.42 10.04
C PRO A 172 26.04 -5.85 9.59
N VAL A 173 25.94 -6.80 10.50
CA VAL A 173 26.00 -8.22 10.16
C VAL A 173 24.70 -8.61 9.44
N PHE A 174 24.80 -8.94 8.16
CA PHE A 174 23.66 -9.20 7.27
C PHE A 174 23.33 -10.70 7.17
N THR A 175 22.24 -11.11 7.81
CA THR A 175 21.89 -12.52 8.07
C THR A 175 20.42 -12.84 7.74
N ALA A 176 20.01 -14.09 7.97
CA ALA A 176 18.63 -14.51 7.80
C ALA A 176 17.72 -13.94 8.90
N GLY A 177 16.52 -13.49 8.50
CA GLY A 177 15.46 -13.03 9.38
C GLY A 177 14.64 -14.19 9.97
N PRO A 178 13.97 -13.98 11.11
CA PRO A 178 13.31 -15.04 11.86
C PRO A 178 12.00 -15.54 11.22
N GLU A 179 11.28 -14.70 10.47
CA GLU A 179 9.92 -15.01 10.01
C GLU A 179 9.88 -16.10 8.92
N TYR A 180 10.73 -15.98 7.89
CA TYR A 180 10.76 -16.92 6.75
C TYR A 180 12.17 -17.43 6.41
N GLY A 181 13.18 -17.10 7.23
CA GLY A 181 14.58 -17.44 6.94
C GLY A 181 15.18 -16.71 5.74
N TYR A 182 14.54 -15.63 5.26
CA TYR A 182 15.04 -14.82 4.15
C TYR A 182 16.25 -14.00 4.59
N ARG A 183 17.17 -13.70 3.67
CA ARG A 183 18.33 -12.83 3.98
C ARG A 183 17.88 -11.37 4.08
N SER A 184 17.36 -11.00 5.25
CA SER A 184 16.71 -9.71 5.47
C SER A 184 17.05 -9.04 6.81
N ARG A 185 17.90 -9.64 7.65
CA ARG A 185 18.21 -9.15 9.00
C ARG A 185 19.53 -8.38 9.07
N PHE A 186 19.51 -7.23 9.75
CA PHE A 186 20.68 -6.42 10.05
C PHE A 186 20.95 -6.46 11.56
N VAL A 187 22.15 -6.85 11.97
CA VAL A 187 22.54 -6.89 13.38
C VAL A 187 23.67 -5.91 13.64
N PHE A 188 23.48 -5.04 14.62
CA PHE A 188 24.43 -4.02 15.06
C PHE A 188 24.92 -4.36 16.48
N PRO A 189 26.19 -4.71 16.66
CA PRO A 189 26.77 -4.90 17.99
C PRO A 189 27.08 -3.53 18.63
N VAL A 190 26.50 -3.27 19.81
CA VAL A 190 26.76 -2.07 20.61
C VAL A 190 27.16 -2.49 22.02
N GLY A 191 28.47 -2.51 22.28
CA GLY A 191 29.02 -3.06 23.51
C GLY A 191 28.72 -4.57 23.59
N GLU A 192 28.05 -4.99 24.67
CA GLU A 192 27.61 -6.39 24.86
C GLU A 192 26.20 -6.66 24.30
N THR A 193 25.47 -5.61 23.91
CA THR A 193 24.09 -5.73 23.42
C THR A 193 24.05 -5.79 21.89
N HIS A 194 23.14 -6.58 21.35
CA HIS A 194 22.90 -6.67 19.91
C HIS A 194 21.53 -6.09 19.60
N TYR A 195 21.49 -5.09 18.72
CA TYR A 195 20.26 -4.53 18.19
C TYR A 195 20.06 -5.04 16.77
N SER A 196 18.86 -5.52 16.44
CA SER A 196 18.61 -6.03 15.10
C SER A 196 17.24 -5.64 14.57
N THR A 197 17.20 -5.28 13.30
CA THR A 197 15.98 -5.13 12.49
C THR A 197 15.99 -6.15 11.36
N TYR A 198 14.83 -6.40 10.76
CA TYR A 198 14.73 -7.20 9.54
C TYR A 198 13.64 -6.67 8.62
N ILE A 199 13.83 -6.84 7.31
CA ILE A 199 12.86 -6.45 6.30
C ILE A 199 11.79 -7.55 6.18
N VAL A 200 10.53 -7.12 6.27
CA VAL A 200 9.32 -7.92 6.01
C VAL A 200 8.57 -7.37 4.79
N THR A 201 7.50 -8.04 4.33
CA THR A 201 6.73 -7.61 3.15
C THR A 201 6.26 -6.15 3.24
N ALA A 202 5.77 -5.72 4.41
CA ALA A 202 5.32 -4.34 4.63
C ALA A 202 6.45 -3.30 4.44
N CYS A 203 7.70 -3.67 4.64
CA CYS A 203 8.87 -2.81 4.47
C CYS A 203 9.37 -2.73 3.02
N THR A 204 8.70 -3.36 2.06
CA THR A 204 9.14 -3.35 0.65
C THR A 204 8.60 -2.17 -0.16
N GLY A 205 7.64 -1.42 0.37
CA GLY A 205 6.91 -0.38 -0.35
C GLY A 205 5.85 -0.91 -1.33
N ILE A 206 5.66 -2.23 -1.41
CA ILE A 206 4.71 -2.86 -2.34
C ILE A 206 3.27 -2.36 -2.18
N GLY A 207 2.83 -2.05 -0.95
CA GLY A 207 1.49 -1.54 -0.70
C GLY A 207 1.22 -0.24 -1.45
N SER A 208 2.11 0.75 -1.32
CA SER A 208 2.00 2.03 -2.03
C SER A 208 2.16 1.87 -3.55
N ILE A 209 3.07 1.01 -4.00
CA ILE A 209 3.25 0.69 -5.43
C ILE A 209 1.96 0.09 -6.00
N ALA A 210 1.34 -0.85 -5.30
CA ALA A 210 0.10 -1.48 -5.70
C ALA A 210 -1.04 -0.45 -5.80
N VAL A 211 -1.17 0.45 -4.80
CA VAL A 211 -2.17 1.53 -4.80
C VAL A 211 -2.04 2.43 -6.03
N PHE A 212 -0.87 3.03 -6.25
CA PHE A 212 -0.69 3.95 -7.38
C PHE A 212 -0.73 3.21 -8.72
N GLY A 213 -0.12 2.02 -8.80
CA GLY A 213 -0.14 1.19 -10.00
C GLY A 213 -1.56 0.78 -10.40
N GLY A 214 -2.37 0.33 -9.45
CA GLY A 214 -3.76 -0.06 -9.70
C GLY A 214 -4.66 1.11 -10.07
N LEU A 215 -4.52 2.26 -9.39
CA LEU A 215 -5.23 3.49 -9.73
C LEU A 215 -4.92 3.93 -11.16
N VAL A 216 -3.64 4.11 -11.50
CA VAL A 216 -3.20 4.57 -12.83
C VAL A 216 -3.60 3.58 -13.93
N ALA A 217 -3.59 2.28 -13.65
CA ALA A 217 -3.98 1.26 -14.60
C ALA A 217 -5.51 1.19 -14.83
N ALA A 218 -6.33 1.59 -13.85
CA ALA A 218 -7.79 1.53 -13.94
C ALA A 218 -8.41 2.64 -14.81
N VAL A 219 -7.75 3.79 -14.91
CA VAL A 219 -8.25 4.93 -15.68
C VAL A 219 -7.95 4.81 -17.17
N ARG A 220 -8.84 5.42 -17.97
CA ARG A 220 -8.67 5.54 -19.42
C ARG A 220 -7.93 6.84 -19.71
N ALA A 221 -6.63 6.74 -19.96
CA ALA A 221 -5.77 7.85 -20.36
C ALA A 221 -4.73 7.38 -21.39
N PRO A 222 -4.07 8.28 -22.15
CA PRO A 222 -3.02 7.91 -23.08
C PRO A 222 -1.94 7.06 -22.39
N LEU A 223 -1.55 5.94 -23.02
CA LEU A 223 -0.66 4.94 -22.40
C LEU A 223 0.67 5.56 -21.92
N ARG A 224 1.23 6.49 -22.70
CA ARG A 224 2.45 7.22 -22.35
C ARG A 224 2.34 7.96 -21.01
N ARG A 225 1.22 8.66 -20.77
CA ARG A 225 0.98 9.41 -19.52
C ARG A 225 0.81 8.46 -18.34
N ARG A 226 0.07 7.36 -18.52
CA ARG A 226 -0.09 6.31 -17.50
C ARG A 226 1.22 5.65 -17.12
N LEU A 227 2.01 5.21 -18.10
CA LEU A 227 3.31 4.59 -17.83
C LEU A 227 4.29 5.56 -17.18
N ALA A 228 4.30 6.83 -17.59
CA ALA A 228 5.13 7.86 -16.95
C ALA A 228 4.73 8.09 -15.48
N ALA A 229 3.44 8.22 -15.19
CA ALA A 229 2.94 8.39 -13.83
C ALA A 229 3.24 7.16 -12.95
N ALA A 230 2.99 5.96 -13.46
CA ALA A 230 3.26 4.71 -12.75
C ALA A 230 4.76 4.53 -12.48
N ALA A 231 5.61 4.72 -13.48
CA ALA A 231 7.06 4.60 -13.33
C ALA A 231 7.61 5.65 -12.35
N GLY A 232 7.14 6.89 -12.44
CA GLY A 232 7.51 7.95 -11.50
C GLY A 232 7.11 7.63 -10.06
N ALA A 233 5.86 7.23 -9.84
CA ALA A 233 5.38 6.85 -8.51
C ALA A 233 6.16 5.65 -7.95
N VAL A 234 6.36 4.59 -8.75
CA VAL A 234 7.12 3.40 -8.35
C VAL A 234 8.55 3.77 -7.98
N ALA A 235 9.24 4.54 -8.82
CA ALA A 235 10.63 4.93 -8.57
C ALA A 235 10.77 5.74 -7.27
N VAL A 236 9.90 6.73 -7.05
CA VAL A 236 9.93 7.55 -5.83
C VAL A 236 9.62 6.72 -4.60
N VAL A 237 8.55 5.90 -4.62
CA VAL A 237 8.21 5.01 -3.49
C VAL A 237 9.37 4.07 -3.19
N TRP A 238 9.95 3.45 -4.21
CA TRP A 238 11.03 2.49 -4.06
C TRP A 238 12.27 3.11 -3.40
N VAL A 239 12.73 4.25 -3.91
CA VAL A 239 13.89 4.97 -3.38
C VAL A 239 13.65 5.42 -1.94
N LEU A 240 12.52 6.06 -1.67
CA LEU A 240 12.19 6.53 -0.32
C LEU A 240 12.05 5.36 0.66
N ASN A 241 11.54 4.22 0.22
CA ASN A 241 11.41 3.03 1.04
C ASN A 241 12.78 2.42 1.41
N VAL A 242 13.70 2.32 0.45
CA VAL A 242 15.08 1.85 0.73
C VAL A 242 15.78 2.80 1.70
N LEU A 243 15.67 4.12 1.49
CA LEU A 243 16.22 5.14 2.39
C LEU A 243 15.63 5.01 3.80
N ARG A 244 14.31 4.87 3.91
CA ARG A 244 13.60 4.68 5.18
C ARG A 244 14.13 3.46 5.95
N ASN A 245 14.26 2.32 5.27
CA ASN A 245 14.70 1.08 5.90
C ASN A 245 16.15 1.17 6.40
N ALA A 246 17.04 1.75 5.60
CA ALA A 246 18.42 2.00 6.01
C ALA A 246 18.47 2.95 7.22
N PHE A 247 17.75 4.07 7.15
CA PHE A 247 17.68 5.05 8.24
C PHE A 247 17.20 4.42 9.56
N ILE A 248 16.06 3.69 9.55
CA ILE A 248 15.51 3.07 10.76
C ILE A 248 16.49 2.03 11.32
N SER A 249 17.09 1.22 10.45
CA SER A 249 18.01 0.16 10.87
C SER A 249 19.26 0.73 11.55
N VAL A 250 19.85 1.78 10.97
CA VAL A 250 21.01 2.47 11.56
C VAL A 250 20.64 3.21 12.84
N ALA A 251 19.54 3.97 12.83
CA ALA A 251 19.11 4.75 14.00
C ALA A 251 18.81 3.86 15.20
N TYR A 252 18.14 2.73 14.98
CA TYR A 252 17.92 1.72 16.02
C TYR A 252 19.21 0.99 16.40
N GLY A 253 20.00 0.56 15.40
CA GLY A 253 21.25 -0.15 15.60
C GLY A 253 22.24 0.61 16.49
N HIS A 254 22.38 1.92 16.28
CA HIS A 254 23.27 2.80 17.03
C HIS A 254 22.57 3.60 18.14
N GLN A 255 21.29 3.33 18.40
CA GLN A 255 20.54 3.94 19.49
C GLN A 255 20.54 5.48 19.49
N TRP A 256 20.37 6.11 18.31
CA TRP A 256 20.49 7.57 18.13
C TRP A 256 19.56 8.40 19.03
N PHE A 257 18.40 7.86 19.40
CA PHE A 257 17.38 8.60 20.16
C PHE A 257 17.21 8.08 21.59
N ARG A 258 18.21 7.39 22.14
CA ARG A 258 18.22 6.93 23.53
C ARG A 258 18.55 8.09 24.49
N VAL A 259 17.66 9.07 24.55
CA VAL A 259 17.71 10.18 25.51
C VAL A 259 16.54 10.07 26.48
N ASP A 260 16.77 10.39 27.76
CA ASP A 260 15.82 10.09 28.85
C ASP A 260 14.37 10.52 28.58
N PRO A 261 14.08 11.72 28.03
CA PRO A 261 12.71 12.12 27.74
C PRO A 261 12.04 11.25 26.67
N LEU A 262 12.78 10.84 25.64
CA LEU A 262 12.26 10.00 24.55
C LEU A 262 12.11 8.55 24.99
N VAL A 263 13.03 8.07 25.83
CA VAL A 263 12.91 6.74 26.46
C VAL A 263 11.68 6.68 27.36
N ALA A 264 11.50 7.68 28.24
CA ALA A 264 10.33 7.75 29.11
C ALA A 264 9.01 7.79 28.31
N ALA A 265 8.96 8.60 27.25
CA ALA A 265 7.80 8.67 26.37
C ALA A 265 7.54 7.33 25.64
N ALA A 266 8.56 6.73 25.03
CA ALA A 266 8.43 5.48 24.30
C ALA A 266 7.96 4.34 25.23
N THR A 267 8.58 4.19 26.39
CA THR A 267 8.20 3.17 27.38
C THR A 267 6.80 3.43 27.95
N ALA A 268 6.42 4.67 28.22
CA ALA A 268 5.06 4.99 28.68
C ALA A 268 3.98 4.68 27.63
N LEU A 269 4.28 4.88 26.33
CA LEU A 269 3.33 4.67 25.24
C LEU A 269 3.24 3.20 24.79
N THR A 270 4.33 2.43 24.93
CA THR A 270 4.45 1.09 24.33
C THR A 270 4.67 -0.03 25.33
N GLY A 271 5.08 0.29 26.56
CA GLY A 271 5.51 -0.71 27.55
C GLY A 271 6.86 -1.36 27.25
N GLU A 272 7.54 -0.94 26.18
CA GLU A 272 8.78 -1.56 25.70
C GLU A 272 10.03 -1.09 26.43
N SER A 273 11.10 -1.89 26.28
CA SER A 273 12.42 -1.62 26.87
C SER A 273 13.04 -0.28 26.42
N ALA A 274 13.98 0.24 27.21
CA ALA A 274 14.66 1.50 26.90
C ALA A 274 15.38 1.51 25.53
N GLY A 275 15.80 0.35 25.04
CA GLY A 275 16.42 0.23 23.71
C GLY A 275 15.45 0.45 22.55
N TYR A 276 14.14 0.28 22.79
CA TYR A 276 13.11 0.44 21.77
C TYR A 276 12.86 1.91 21.39
N ALA A 277 13.25 2.87 22.24
CA ALA A 277 13.03 4.29 22.00
C ALA A 277 13.56 4.77 20.63
N SER A 278 14.75 4.29 20.24
CA SER A 278 15.34 4.66 18.95
C SER A 278 14.57 4.11 17.75
N PHE A 279 14.03 2.90 17.86
CA PHE A 279 13.14 2.34 16.84
C PHE A 279 11.85 3.14 16.77
N PHE A 280 11.21 3.37 17.92
CA PHE A 280 9.95 4.11 17.99
C PHE A 280 10.04 5.50 17.35
N VAL A 281 11.07 6.27 17.71
CA VAL A 281 11.27 7.62 17.15
C VAL A 281 11.60 7.56 15.66
N ALA A 282 12.50 6.68 15.24
CA ALA A 282 12.87 6.58 13.83
C ALA A 282 11.70 6.10 12.95
N ASP A 283 10.97 5.06 13.37
CA ASP A 283 9.91 4.41 12.60
C ASP A 283 8.57 5.15 12.70
N ARG A 284 8.05 5.35 13.92
CA ARG A 284 6.68 5.84 14.18
C ARG A 284 6.56 7.36 14.14
N VAL A 285 7.62 8.08 14.47
CA VAL A 285 7.59 9.55 14.49
C VAL A 285 8.14 10.11 13.19
N LEU A 286 9.41 9.84 12.89
CA LEU A 286 10.10 10.48 11.77
C LEU A 286 9.73 9.85 10.42
N ALA A 287 9.98 8.56 10.24
CA ALA A 287 9.77 7.90 8.96
C ALA A 287 8.29 7.84 8.56
N GLN A 288 7.41 7.49 9.48
CA GLN A 288 5.96 7.47 9.22
C GLN A 288 5.42 8.87 8.93
N GLY A 289 5.85 9.90 9.68
CA GLY A 289 5.47 11.29 9.40
C GLY A 289 5.91 11.76 8.01
N LEU A 290 7.17 11.49 7.65
CA LEU A 290 7.70 11.83 6.32
C LEU A 290 7.01 11.04 5.20
N ALA A 291 6.63 9.77 5.45
CA ALA A 291 5.91 8.95 4.49
C ALA A 291 4.54 9.56 4.15
N VAL A 292 3.83 10.15 5.11
CA VAL A 292 2.56 10.86 4.83
C VAL A 292 2.78 12.02 3.88
N VAL A 293 3.79 12.85 4.14
CA VAL A 293 4.15 13.99 3.26
C VAL A 293 4.51 13.51 1.86
N ALA A 294 5.33 12.45 1.77
CA ALA A 294 5.71 11.85 0.50
C ALA A 294 4.51 11.30 -0.28
N LEU A 295 3.59 10.59 0.39
CA LEU A 295 2.37 10.06 -0.22
C LEU A 295 1.45 11.15 -0.75
N VAL A 296 1.30 12.26 -0.02
CA VAL A 296 0.57 13.44 -0.51
C VAL A 296 1.26 14.01 -1.75
N GLY A 297 2.58 14.18 -1.71
CA GLY A 297 3.36 14.67 -2.86
C GLY A 297 3.23 13.78 -4.10
N ILE A 298 3.34 12.46 -3.94
CA ILE A 298 3.17 11.49 -5.03
C ILE A 298 1.74 11.53 -5.56
N THR A 299 0.73 11.57 -4.68
CA THR A 299 -0.69 11.67 -5.09
C THR A 299 -0.92 12.90 -5.95
N VAL A 300 -0.50 14.08 -5.48
CA VAL A 300 -0.65 15.32 -6.24
C VAL A 300 0.13 15.25 -7.57
N GLY A 301 1.35 14.70 -7.57
CA GLY A 301 2.13 14.51 -8.80
C GLY A 301 1.44 13.60 -9.81
N VAL A 302 0.90 12.47 -9.36
CA VAL A 302 0.16 11.52 -10.20
C VAL A 302 -1.11 12.15 -10.76
N LEU A 303 -1.88 12.88 -9.94
CA LEU A 303 -3.08 13.60 -10.38
C LEU A 303 -2.77 14.65 -11.45
N ARG A 304 -1.61 15.32 -11.38
CA ARG A 304 -1.18 16.28 -12.42
C ARG A 304 -0.80 15.60 -13.74
N VAL A 305 -0.22 14.41 -13.69
CA VAL A 305 0.12 13.66 -14.91
C VAL A 305 -1.12 12.97 -15.50
N VAL A 306 -2.06 12.56 -14.65
CA VAL A 306 -3.28 11.80 -14.97
C VAL A 306 -4.50 12.39 -14.24
N PRO A 307 -5.06 13.54 -14.68
CA PRO A 307 -6.20 14.17 -14.01
C PRO A 307 -7.50 13.37 -14.16
N GLU A 308 -7.57 12.39 -15.06
CA GLU A 308 -8.66 11.41 -15.15
C GLU A 308 -8.85 10.61 -13.84
N LEU A 309 -7.84 10.60 -12.95
CA LEU A 309 -7.94 9.99 -11.62
C LEU A 309 -8.78 10.80 -10.63
N LEU A 310 -8.99 12.10 -10.85
CA LEU A 310 -9.75 12.97 -9.95
C LEU A 310 -11.14 12.39 -9.69
N SER A 311 -11.86 12.00 -10.75
CA SER A 311 -13.21 11.42 -10.61
C SER A 311 -13.22 10.14 -9.79
N THR A 312 -12.16 9.33 -9.87
CA THR A 312 -12.04 8.09 -9.08
C THR A 312 -11.85 8.40 -7.59
N VAL A 313 -11.03 9.41 -7.27
CA VAL A 313 -10.82 9.86 -5.89
C VAL A 313 -12.08 10.52 -5.34
N GLU A 314 -12.77 11.33 -6.13
CA GLU A 314 -14.05 11.95 -5.78
C GLU A 314 -15.14 10.91 -5.53
N GLY A 315 -15.19 9.85 -6.35
CA GLY A 315 -16.06 8.71 -6.11
C GLY A 315 -15.80 8.01 -4.77
N ALA A 316 -14.52 7.84 -4.40
CA ALA A 316 -14.14 7.30 -3.10
C ALA A 316 -14.56 8.24 -1.94
N LEU A 317 -14.36 9.55 -2.10
CA LEU A 317 -14.82 10.55 -1.13
C LEU A 317 -16.34 10.57 -1.00
N TYR A 318 -17.08 10.35 -2.10
CA TYR A 318 -18.52 10.27 -2.08
C TYR A 318 -19.01 9.06 -1.26
N VAL A 319 -18.34 7.91 -1.33
CA VAL A 319 -18.64 6.76 -0.46
C VAL A 319 -18.46 7.14 1.01
N ALA A 320 -17.37 7.84 1.36
CA ALA A 320 -17.10 8.19 2.75
C ALA A 320 -18.02 9.29 3.30
N THR A 321 -18.37 10.27 2.47
CA THR A 321 -18.99 11.54 2.94
C THR A 321 -20.42 11.75 2.45
N ARG A 322 -20.84 11.04 1.39
CA ARG A 322 -22.04 11.33 0.58
C ARG A 322 -22.11 12.75 0.01
N ARG A 323 -20.97 13.44 -0.08
CA ARG A 323 -20.86 14.76 -0.69
C ARG A 323 -20.09 14.64 -2.00
N ARG A 324 -20.54 15.38 -3.02
CA ARG A 324 -19.72 15.59 -4.21
C ARG A 324 -18.65 16.62 -3.86
N THR A 325 -17.42 16.32 -4.24
CA THR A 325 -16.26 17.17 -4.04
C THR A 325 -15.66 17.44 -5.40
N ASP A 326 -15.25 18.68 -5.64
CA ASP A 326 -14.46 19.04 -6.82
C ASP A 326 -13.00 19.19 -6.37
N LEU A 327 -12.23 18.13 -6.58
CA LEU A 327 -10.81 18.12 -6.23
C LEU A 327 -9.98 18.88 -7.25
N GLY A 328 -10.43 18.98 -8.50
CA GLY A 328 -9.75 19.74 -9.55
C GLY A 328 -9.66 21.22 -9.18
N GLU A 329 -10.79 21.82 -8.80
CA GLU A 329 -10.85 23.21 -8.33
C GLU A 329 -9.96 23.44 -7.10
N THR A 330 -10.06 22.55 -6.10
CA THR A 330 -9.32 22.67 -4.83
C THR A 330 -7.81 22.59 -5.02
N LEU A 331 -7.34 21.77 -5.98
CA LEU A 331 -5.91 21.52 -6.23
C LEU A 331 -5.33 22.36 -7.37
N GLY A 332 -6.16 23.15 -8.06
CA GLY A 332 -5.78 23.88 -9.27
C GLY A 332 -5.29 22.94 -10.37
N ILE A 333 -5.99 21.81 -10.57
CA ILE A 333 -5.69 20.84 -11.62
C ILE A 333 -6.86 20.87 -12.60
N ASP A 334 -6.61 21.38 -13.80
CA ASP A 334 -7.60 21.38 -14.86
C ASP A 334 -7.95 19.95 -15.24
N GLY A 335 -9.26 19.66 -15.29
CA GLY A 335 -9.77 18.37 -15.74
C GLY A 335 -9.36 18.05 -17.18
N PRO A 336 -9.52 16.80 -17.63
CA PRO A 336 -9.21 16.43 -19.01
C PRO A 336 -9.97 17.35 -19.99
N ASP A 337 -9.23 18.02 -20.87
CA ASP A 337 -9.80 18.80 -21.96
C ASP A 337 -10.64 17.86 -22.85
N PRO A 338 -11.96 18.09 -23.01
CA PRO A 338 -12.81 17.24 -23.84
C PRO A 338 -12.30 17.06 -25.28
N ASP A 339 -11.47 17.99 -25.78
CA ASP A 339 -10.93 17.96 -27.13
C ASP A 339 -9.63 17.12 -27.27
N ALA A 340 -9.00 16.73 -26.15
CA ALA A 340 -7.74 15.97 -26.15
C ALA A 340 -7.90 14.45 -26.40
N VAL A 341 -9.13 13.96 -26.55
CA VAL A 341 -9.44 12.53 -26.83
C VAL A 341 -9.33 12.20 -28.33
N ALA A 342 -9.07 13.19 -29.18
CA ALA A 342 -9.01 13.01 -30.63
C ALA A 342 -7.57 12.95 -31.20
N ASP A 343 -6.76 11.96 -30.80
CA ASP A 343 -5.59 11.53 -31.59
C ASP A 343 -5.73 10.09 -32.13
N GLY A 344 -6.98 9.64 -32.29
CA GLY A 344 -7.32 8.53 -33.16
C GLY A 344 -7.34 8.97 -34.63
N GLY A 345 -6.16 9.07 -35.24
CA GLY A 345 -5.90 9.04 -36.69
C GLY A 345 -6.97 9.63 -37.62
N ARG A 346 -6.90 10.94 -37.89
CA ARG A 346 -7.33 11.50 -39.18
C ARG A 346 -6.15 12.24 -39.79
N THR A 347 -5.65 11.71 -40.89
CA THR A 347 -4.65 12.36 -41.73
C THR A 347 -5.18 13.71 -42.18
N ALA A 348 -4.39 14.76 -41.94
CA ALA A 348 -4.57 16.08 -42.52
C ALA A 348 -4.46 15.99 -44.05
N ARG A 349 -5.59 15.74 -44.70
CA ARG A 349 -5.91 16.06 -46.10
C ARG A 349 -7.42 16.27 -46.10
N ASP A 350 -7.80 17.54 -46.10
CA ASP A 350 -9.11 18.11 -46.50
C ASP A 350 -9.27 19.49 -45.83
N ALA A 351 -8.20 20.28 -45.85
CA ALA A 351 -8.21 21.70 -45.51
C ALA A 351 -7.56 22.43 -46.68
N ASP A 352 -8.32 22.54 -47.77
CA ASP A 352 -8.15 23.56 -48.80
C ASP A 352 -9.46 23.61 -49.60
N ASP A 353 -10.32 24.56 -49.23
CA ASP A 353 -11.21 25.24 -50.18
C ASP A 353 -11.65 26.58 -49.53
N PRO A 354 -11.11 27.72 -49.99
CA PRO A 354 -11.61 29.03 -49.60
C PRO A 354 -12.65 29.56 -50.61
N GLU A 355 -13.46 30.50 -50.12
CA GLU A 355 -14.34 31.43 -50.87
C GLU A 355 -15.66 30.90 -51.46
N SER A 356 -16.76 31.35 -50.85
CA SER A 356 -17.59 32.40 -51.47
C SER A 356 -18.58 32.97 -50.45
N ASP A 357 -18.25 34.13 -49.89
CA ASP A 357 -19.22 35.07 -49.32
C ASP A 357 -19.85 35.84 -50.49
N GLU A 358 -21.17 35.76 -50.66
CA GLU A 358 -21.94 36.78 -51.38
C GLU A 358 -23.34 36.93 -50.76
N ASP A 359 -23.51 38.07 -50.09
CA ASP A 359 -24.69 38.95 -50.02
C ASP A 359 -26.00 38.53 -49.32
N GLY A 360 -26.22 39.19 -48.17
CA GLY A 360 -27.05 40.39 -48.21
C GLY A 360 -28.53 40.24 -47.84
N ARG A 361 -28.84 40.38 -46.55
CA ARG A 361 -30.20 40.56 -46.03
C ARG A 361 -30.61 42.04 -46.07
N SER A 362 -31.61 42.40 -46.89
CA SER A 362 -32.53 43.52 -46.68
C SER A 362 -33.84 43.15 -47.40
N GLY A 363 -35.03 43.12 -46.82
CA GLY A 363 -35.66 44.08 -45.93
C GLY A 363 -36.80 44.77 -46.70
N GLY A 364 -38.06 44.44 -46.38
CA GLY A 364 -39.20 45.32 -46.64
C GLY A 364 -40.33 44.81 -47.58
N GLY A 365 -41.51 44.58 -46.98
CA GLY A 365 -42.76 45.23 -47.40
C GLY A 365 -43.70 44.52 -48.37
N ARG A 366 -44.95 44.30 -47.90
CA ARG A 366 -46.24 44.22 -48.63
C ARG A 366 -46.36 43.01 -49.59
N GLU A 367 -47.44 42.22 -49.64
CA GLU A 367 -48.88 42.31 -49.33
C GLU A 367 -49.38 40.93 -48.88
#